data_AF-G7EU36-F1
#
_entry.id   AF-G7EU36-F1
#
_cell.length_a   1.000
_cell.length_b   1.000
_cell.length_c   1.000
_cell.angle_alpha   90.00
_cell.angle_beta   90.00
_cell.angle_gamma   90.00
#
_symmetry.space_group_name_H-M   'P 1'
#
loop_
_entity.id
_entity.type
_entity.pdbx_description
1 polymer ?
#
loop_
_entity_poly.entity_id
_entity_poly.type
_entity_poly.pdbx_seq_one_letter_code
_entity_poly.pdbx_strand_id
1 'polypeptide(L)'
;MSTAVILALVVGAAIIAGLAFYAGQLLYKLNVQKKLISKQQAEQQQKLKQSRLKRNAKLADSIHLIARAMNEKQCDYSEGCLRIWVLMSQYSFDTERDLTTAYPGIYKMYDVVKEMPTHDSRKKIR
;
A
#
# COMPACT_ATOMS: atom_id res chain seq x y z
N MET A 1 47.80 48.73 -16.09
CA MET A 1 46.37 48.48 -16.39
C MET A 1 45.57 49.72 -16.03
N SER A 2 44.61 50.14 -16.85
CA SER A 2 43.82 51.35 -16.58
C SER A 2 42.94 51.17 -15.34
N THR A 3 42.80 52.22 -14.53
CA THR A 3 41.96 52.24 -13.31
C THR A 3 40.52 51.83 -13.59
N ALA A 4 40.00 52.14 -14.78
CA ALA A 4 38.67 51.74 -15.24
C ALA A 4 38.50 50.20 -15.34
N VAL A 5 39.55 49.48 -15.76
CA VAL A 5 39.51 48.02 -15.88
C VAL A 5 39.48 47.37 -14.49
N ILE A 6 40.24 47.92 -13.54
CA ILE A 6 40.25 47.43 -12.15
C ILE A 6 38.87 47.64 -11.51
N LEU A 7 38.24 48.81 -11.70
CA LEU A 7 36.90 49.09 -11.19
C LEU A 7 35.85 48.14 -11.80
N ALA A 8 35.88 47.90 -13.10
CA ALA A 8 34.97 46.98 -13.76
C ALA A 8 35.09 45.54 -13.23
N LEU A 9 36.32 45.07 -12.98
CA LEU A 9 36.57 43.75 -12.41
C LEU A 9 36.06 43.62 -10.97
N VAL A 10 36.24 44.65 -10.14
CA VAL A 10 35.74 44.66 -8.76
C VAL A 10 34.22 44.63 -8.71
N VAL A 11 33.56 45.44 -9.55
CA VAL A 11 32.09 45.46 -9.63
C VAL A 11 31.56 44.11 -10.15
N GLY A 12 32.19 43.55 -11.19
CA GLY A 12 31.83 42.23 -11.70
C GLY A 12 31.99 41.12 -10.65
N ALA A 13 33.09 41.12 -9.90
CA ALA A 13 33.33 40.17 -8.83
C ALA A 13 32.30 40.30 -7.70
N ALA A 14 31.92 41.53 -7.32
CA ALA A 14 30.90 41.78 -6.31
C ALA A 14 29.52 41.24 -6.73
N ILE A 15 29.14 41.44 -8.00
CA ILE A 15 27.88 40.90 -8.54
C ILE A 15 27.88 39.36 -8.53
N ILE A 16 28.97 38.74 -9.00
CA ILE A 16 29.10 37.27 -9.02
C ILE A 16 29.02 36.71 -7.59
N ALA A 17 29.71 37.33 -6.63
CA ALA A 17 29.68 36.90 -5.23
C ALA A 17 28.27 36.99 -4.63
N GLY A 18 27.53 38.07 -4.90
CA GLY A 18 26.15 38.23 -4.44
C GLY A 18 25.20 37.16 -5.02
N LEU A 19 25.30 36.90 -6.32
CA LEU A 19 24.51 35.87 -6.99
C LEU A 19 24.85 34.46 -6.50
N ALA A 20 26.14 34.15 -6.32
CA ALA A 20 26.59 32.87 -5.80
C ALA A 20 26.09 32.62 -4.37
N PHE A 21 26.13 33.64 -3.52
CA PHE A 21 25.61 33.56 -2.15
C PHE A 21 24.10 33.27 -2.14
N TYR A 22 23.33 33.99 -2.96
CA TYR A 22 21.89 33.79 -3.06
C TYR A 22 21.54 32.38 -3.59
N ALA A 23 22.23 31.92 -4.64
CA ALA A 23 22.05 30.58 -5.19
C ALA A 23 22.38 29.49 -4.16
N GLY A 24 23.48 29.66 -3.40
CA GLY A 24 23.85 28.75 -2.31
C GLY A 24 22.79 28.67 -1.22
N GLN A 25 22.25 29.82 -0.79
CA GLN A 25 21.17 29.86 0.21
C GLN A 25 19.91 29.15 -0.28
N LEU A 26 19.55 29.32 -1.56
CA LEU A 26 18.38 28.68 -2.15
C LEU A 26 18.54 27.16 -2.25
N LEU A 27 19.71 26.69 -2.69
CA LEU A 27 20.02 25.26 -2.77
C LEU A 27 20.01 24.60 -1.39
N TYR A 28 20.53 25.28 -0.36
CA TYR A 28 20.46 24.78 1.01
C TYR A 28 19.01 24.59 1.48
N LYS A 29 18.14 25.59 1.27
CA LYS A 29 16.72 25.51 1.62
C LYS A 29 16.00 24.37 0.88
N LEU A 30 16.32 24.16 -0.39
CA LEU A 30 15.76 23.06 -1.18
C LEU A 30 16.19 21.70 -0.67
N ASN A 31 17.47 21.53 -0.31
CA ASN A 31 17.98 20.27 0.21
C ASN A 31 17.35 19.90 1.55
N VAL A 32 17.15 20.88 2.45
CA VAL A 32 16.45 20.65 3.72
C VAL A 32 15.00 20.22 3.48
N GLN A 33 14.27 20.91 2.59
CA GLN A 33 12.89 20.55 2.25
C GLN A 33 12.79 19.14 1.67
N LYS A 34 13.66 18.78 0.70
CA LYS A 34 13.69 17.43 0.11
C LYS A 34 13.90 16.35 1.16
N LYS A 35 14.81 16.59 2.13
CA LYS A 35 15.08 15.65 3.22
C LYS A 35 13.89 15.47 4.17
N LEU A 36 13.12 16.53 4.42
CA LEU A 36 11.90 16.44 5.23
C LEU A 36 10.81 15.66 4.51
N ILE A 37 10.57 15.96 3.23
CA ILE A 37 9.58 15.26 2.40
C ILE A 37 9.93 13.77 2.30
N SER A 38 11.20 13.43 2.04
CA SER A 38 11.61 12.03 1.93
C SER A 38 11.40 11.25 3.24
N LYS A 39 11.65 11.88 4.39
CA LYS A 39 11.37 11.28 5.71
C LYS A 39 9.87 11.04 5.92
N GLN A 40 9.04 12.05 5.65
CA GLN A 40 7.59 11.93 5.78
C GLN A 40 7.03 10.84 4.85
N GLN A 41 7.51 10.77 3.61
CA GLN A 41 7.14 9.72 2.67
C GLN A 41 7.52 8.33 3.17
N ALA A 42 8.74 8.16 3.71
CA ALA A 42 9.18 6.89 4.27
C ALA A 42 8.30 6.45 5.46
N GLU A 43 8.00 7.36 6.38
CA GLU A 43 7.11 7.10 7.51
C GLU A 43 5.69 6.73 7.07
N GLN A 44 5.13 7.44 6.08
CA GLN A 44 3.82 7.14 5.55
C GLN A 44 3.79 5.76 4.87
N GLN A 45 4.80 5.43 4.07
CA GLN A 45 4.93 4.11 3.46
C GLN A 45 5.03 3.01 4.53
N GLN A 46 5.78 3.23 5.61
CA GLN A 46 5.88 2.29 6.72
C GLN A 46 4.52 2.09 7.42
N LYS A 47 3.78 3.16 7.69
CA LYS A 47 2.42 3.08 8.27
C LYS A 47 1.46 2.31 7.38
N LEU A 48 1.49 2.56 6.06
CA LEU A 48 0.66 1.84 5.08
C LEU A 48 1.02 0.35 5.06
N LYS A 49 2.31 0.00 5.04
CA LYS A 49 2.77 -1.40 5.12
C LYS A 49 2.28 -2.08 6.40
N GLN A 50 2.45 -1.43 7.55
CA GLN A 50 1.97 -1.97 8.84
C GLN A 50 0.45 -2.16 8.87
N SER A 51 -0.31 -1.20 8.32
CA SER A 51 -1.77 -1.31 8.22
C SER A 51 -2.19 -2.50 7.35
N ARG A 52 -1.54 -2.68 6.18
CA ARG A 52 -1.75 -3.83 5.30
C ARG A 52 -1.45 -5.15 6.02
N LEU A 53 -0.31 -5.26 6.70
CA LEU A 53 0.06 -6.45 7.47
C LEU A 53 -0.95 -6.78 8.57
N LYS A 54 -1.40 -5.78 9.34
CA LYS A 54 -2.44 -5.97 10.36
C LYS A 54 -3.76 -6.45 9.77
N ARG A 55 -4.19 -5.89 8.64
CA ARG A 55 -5.39 -6.35 7.93
C ARG A 55 -5.24 -7.79 7.46
N ASN A 56 -4.13 -8.12 6.81
CA ASN A 56 -3.85 -9.47 6.33
C ASN A 56 -3.78 -10.48 7.46
N ALA A 57 -3.19 -10.13 8.61
CA ALA A 57 -3.17 -10.99 9.80
C ALA A 57 -4.59 -11.31 10.28
N LYS A 58 -5.46 -10.29 10.40
CA LYS A 58 -6.87 -10.50 10.75
C LYS A 58 -7.62 -11.39 9.76
N LEU A 59 -7.37 -11.21 8.45
CA LEU A 59 -7.95 -12.06 7.42
C LEU A 59 -7.47 -13.51 7.57
N ALA A 60 -6.17 -13.72 7.80
CA ALA A 60 -5.59 -15.04 8.02
C ALA A 60 -6.16 -15.71 9.27
N ASP A 61 -6.29 -14.99 10.38
CA ASP A 61 -6.91 -15.48 11.62
C ASP A 61 -8.37 -15.90 11.38
N SER A 62 -9.11 -15.10 10.61
CA SER A 62 -10.50 -15.41 10.25
C SER A 62 -10.61 -16.66 9.37
N ILE A 63 -9.71 -16.81 8.39
CA ILE A 63 -9.62 -18.02 7.55
C ILE A 63 -9.30 -19.24 8.41
N HIS A 64 -8.35 -19.13 9.34
CA HIS A 64 -8.00 -20.21 10.26
C HIS A 64 -9.17 -20.61 11.15
N LEU A 65 -9.93 -19.65 11.67
CA LEU A 65 -11.12 -19.91 12.48
C LEU A 65 -12.18 -20.68 11.68
N ILE A 66 -12.47 -20.27 10.44
CA ILE A 66 -13.44 -20.95 9.57
C ILE A 66 -12.95 -22.36 9.23
N ALA A 67 -11.67 -22.53 8.91
CA ALA A 67 -11.08 -23.83 8.63
C ALA A 67 -11.19 -24.78 9.83
N ARG A 68 -10.95 -24.29 11.05
CA ARG A 68 -11.18 -25.07 12.27
C ARG A 68 -12.65 -25.44 12.43
N ALA A 69 -13.57 -24.49 12.26
CA ALA A 69 -15.01 -24.76 12.39
C ALA A 69 -15.52 -25.80 11.39
N MET A 70 -15.00 -25.80 10.15
CA MET A 70 -15.27 -26.85 9.17
C MET A 70 -14.73 -28.21 9.62
N ASN A 71 -13.49 -28.24 10.13
CA ASN A 71 -12.88 -29.48 10.63
C ASN A 71 -13.63 -30.06 11.84
N GLU A 72 -14.15 -29.20 12.70
CA GLU A 72 -15.02 -29.55 13.84
C GLU A 72 -16.47 -29.85 13.43
N LYS A 73 -16.79 -29.83 12.13
CA LYS A 73 -18.12 -30.07 11.55
C LYS A 73 -19.21 -29.11 12.08
N GLN A 74 -18.82 -27.93 12.54
CA GLN A 74 -19.75 -26.88 12.97
C GLN A 74 -20.32 -26.06 11.79
N CYS A 75 -19.68 -26.13 10.62
CA CYS A 75 -20.08 -25.47 9.39
C CYS A 75 -19.86 -26.43 8.21
N ASP A 76 -20.74 -26.39 7.22
CA ASP A 76 -20.60 -27.20 6.02
C ASP A 76 -19.43 -26.70 5.16
N TYR A 77 -18.76 -27.63 4.46
CA TYR A 77 -17.62 -27.30 3.62
C TYR A 77 -17.98 -26.34 2.48
N SER A 78 -19.20 -26.39 1.94
CA SER A 78 -19.63 -25.48 0.87
C SER A 78 -19.69 -24.03 1.35
N GLU A 79 -20.25 -23.78 2.55
CA GLU A 79 -20.34 -22.45 3.16
C GLU A 79 -18.98 -21.94 3.60
N GLY A 80 -18.17 -22.78 4.23
CA GLY A 80 -16.83 -22.40 4.67
C GLY A 80 -15.89 -22.09 3.51
N CYS A 81 -15.92 -22.87 2.42
CA CYS A 81 -15.16 -22.58 1.19
C CYS A 81 -15.57 -21.24 0.56
N LEU A 82 -16.88 -20.94 0.49
CA LEU A 82 -17.38 -19.65 -0.04
C LEU A 82 -16.82 -18.48 0.79
N ARG A 83 -16.90 -18.56 2.12
CA ARG A 83 -16.41 -17.51 3.02
C ARG A 83 -14.90 -17.34 2.94
N ILE A 84 -14.15 -18.44 2.91
CA ILE A 84 -12.70 -18.40 2.77
C ILE A 84 -12.30 -17.78 1.43
N TRP A 85 -12.98 -18.12 0.33
CA TRP A 85 -12.70 -17.54 -0.99
C TRP A 85 -12.81 -16.01 -0.99
N VAL A 86 -13.88 -15.46 -0.41
CA VAL A 86 -14.08 -14.00 -0.31
C VAL A 86 -13.00 -13.33 0.55
N LEU A 87 -12.56 -13.98 1.64
CA LEU A 87 -11.48 -13.45 2.47
C LEU A 87 -10.12 -13.50 1.75
N MET A 88 -9.87 -14.57 0.99
CA MET A 88 -8.67 -14.72 0.18
C MET A 88 -8.62 -13.69 -0.96
N SER A 89 -9.76 -13.37 -1.60
CA SER A 89 -9.80 -12.34 -2.65
C SER A 89 -9.58 -10.92 -2.11
N GLN A 90 -9.81 -10.69 -0.81
CA GLN A 90 -9.50 -9.41 -0.13
C GLN A 90 -8.07 -9.35 0.40
N TYR A 91 -7.38 -10.48 0.46
CA TYR A 91 -6.01 -10.56 0.96
C TYR A 91 -5.05 -9.83 0.03
N SER A 92 -4.24 -8.93 0.59
CA SER A 92 -3.27 -8.18 -0.22
C SER A 92 -1.95 -8.92 -0.28
N PHE A 93 -1.74 -9.64 -1.37
CA PHE A 93 -0.48 -10.33 -1.63
C PHE A 93 0.63 -9.34 -2.00
N ASP A 94 1.88 -9.68 -1.64
CA ASP A 94 3.05 -8.90 -2.04
C ASP A 94 3.34 -9.01 -3.54
N THR A 95 2.88 -10.09 -4.17
CA THR A 95 2.95 -10.32 -5.61
C THR A 95 1.58 -10.73 -6.11
N GLU A 96 1.17 -10.19 -7.26
CA GLU A 96 -0.09 -10.56 -7.88
C GLU A 96 -0.13 -12.06 -8.14
N ARG A 97 -1.17 -12.71 -7.59
CA ARG A 97 -1.37 -14.15 -7.69
C ARG A 97 -2.79 -14.40 -8.13
N ASP A 98 -2.93 -15.14 -9.22
CA ASP A 98 -4.22 -15.65 -9.61
C ASP A 98 -4.66 -16.76 -8.64
N LEU A 99 -5.70 -16.47 -7.87
CA LEU A 99 -6.24 -17.38 -6.86
C LEU A 99 -6.99 -18.56 -7.48
N THR A 100 -7.50 -18.40 -8.70
CA THR A 100 -8.27 -19.45 -9.39
C THR A 100 -7.37 -20.61 -9.78
N THR A 101 -6.14 -20.33 -10.21
CA THR A 101 -5.13 -21.32 -10.55
C THR A 101 -4.37 -21.83 -9.33
N ALA A 102 -4.11 -20.99 -8.34
CA ALA A 102 -3.42 -21.40 -7.11
C ALA A 102 -4.26 -22.32 -6.22
N TYR A 103 -5.59 -22.15 -6.19
CA TYR A 103 -6.51 -22.89 -5.32
C TYR A 103 -7.72 -23.42 -6.09
N PRO A 104 -7.52 -24.33 -7.06
CA PRO A 104 -8.57 -24.76 -7.98
C PRO A 104 -9.72 -25.50 -7.30
N GLY A 105 -9.46 -26.20 -6.17
CA GLY A 105 -10.50 -26.90 -5.42
C GLY A 105 -11.49 -25.95 -4.73
N ILE A 106 -10.96 -24.92 -4.07
CA ILE A 106 -11.78 -23.89 -3.42
C ILE A 106 -12.52 -23.08 -4.49
N TYR A 107 -11.83 -22.73 -5.59
CA TYR A 107 -12.44 -22.01 -6.69
C TYR A 107 -13.59 -22.77 -7.34
N LYS A 108 -13.43 -24.08 -7.63
CA LYS A 108 -14.52 -24.91 -8.17
C LYS A 108 -15.75 -24.94 -7.27
N MET A 109 -15.53 -25.07 -5.95
CA MET A 109 -16.64 -25.04 -4.99
C MET A 109 -17.31 -23.67 -4.97
N TYR A 110 -16.53 -22.59 -4.94
CA TYR A 110 -17.04 -21.22 -5.03
C TYR A 110 -17.85 -21.02 -6.32
N ASP A 111 -17.34 -21.44 -7.47
CA ASP A 111 -17.97 -21.20 -8.77
C ASP A 111 -19.34 -21.89 -8.91
N VAL A 112 -19.49 -23.08 -8.32
CA VAL A 112 -20.76 -23.82 -8.27
C VAL A 112 -21.77 -23.18 -7.31
N VAL A 113 -21.30 -22.64 -6.18
CA VAL A 113 -22.15 -22.24 -5.06
C VAL A 113 -22.38 -20.72 -4.99
N LYS A 114 -21.63 -19.91 -5.75
CA LYS A 114 -21.72 -18.43 -5.73
C LYS A 114 -23.12 -17.88 -6.06
N GLU A 115 -23.88 -18.60 -6.88
CA GLU A 115 -25.25 -18.23 -7.29
C GLU A 115 -26.33 -18.85 -6.38
N MET A 116 -25.96 -19.69 -5.41
CA MET A 116 -26.93 -20.21 -4.47
C MET A 116 -27.46 -19.08 -3.59
N PRO A 117 -28.77 -19.04 -3.32
CA PRO A 117 -29.37 -18.01 -2.48
C PRO A 117 -28.71 -18.03 -1.09
N THR A 118 -27.86 -17.04 -0.83
CA THR A 118 -27.32 -16.77 0.50
C THR A 118 -28.49 -16.44 1.44
N HIS A 119 -28.29 -16.66 2.75
CA HIS A 119 -29.31 -16.64 3.81
C HIS A 119 -30.37 -15.52 3.78
N ASP A 120 -30.16 -14.41 3.08
CA ASP A 120 -31.15 -13.34 2.86
C ASP A 120 -32.40 -13.80 2.09
N SER A 121 -32.31 -14.81 1.22
CA SER A 121 -33.49 -15.34 0.51
C SER A 121 -34.46 -16.11 1.43
N ARG A 122 -34.02 -16.52 2.63
CA ARG A 122 -34.90 -17.14 3.65
C ARG A 122 -35.70 -16.11 4.46
N LYS A 123 -35.30 -14.83 4.48
CA LYS A 123 -36.07 -13.77 5.16
C LYS A 123 -37.33 -13.34 4.41
N LYS A 124 -37.48 -13.68 3.13
CA LYS A 124 -38.69 -13.40 2.33
C LYS A 124 -39.75 -14.49 2.41
N ILE A 125 -39.46 -15.63 3.04
CA ILE A 125 -40.38 -16.78 3.15
C ILE A 125 -40.90 -16.95 4.60
N ARG A 126 -40.61 -16.02 5.51
CA ARG A 126 -41.17 -15.99 6.87
C ARG A 126 -42.00 -14.74 7.10
#